data_AF-A0A0F9M9L3-F1
#
_entry.id   AF-A0A0F9M9L3-F1
#
_cell.length_a   1.000
_cell.length_b   1.000
_cell.length_c   1.000
_cell.angle_alpha   90.00
_cell.angle_beta   90.00
_cell.angle_gamma   90.00
#
_symmetry.space_group_name_H-M   'P 1'
#
loop_
_entity.id
_entity.type
_entity.pdbx_description
1 polymer ?
#
loop_
_entity_poly.entity_id
_entity_poly.type
_entity_poly.pdbx_seq_one_letter_code
_entity_poly.pdbx_strand_id
1 'polypeptide(L)'
;MPDIEYLFFIIVFPGYIPDHFILHSLIGAATIGTIISIMVTVYVYPVISSLLFALDKTRVIEICRLTMILVISCMLGNLFHILLDIFMHRFNSILWPFINPNDAIGIFTLIFAFEGDIGLGSIYASILIHAVFILLMISIFVKSRRNLWESILLGKFLEFRNEG
;
A
#
# COMPACT_ATOMS: atom_id res chain seq x y z
N MET A 1 0.08 0.73 8.91
CA MET A 1 0.37 -0.72 8.79
C MET A 1 1.86 -0.91 9.07
N PRO A 2 2.40 -2.02 9.62
CA PRO A 2 3.85 -2.11 9.75
C PRO A 2 4.45 -2.48 8.40
N ASP A 3 5.33 -1.62 7.90
CA ASP A 3 6.00 -1.80 6.61
C ASP A 3 7.12 -2.82 6.69
N ILE A 4 7.66 -3.23 5.55
CA ILE A 4 8.78 -4.18 5.53
C ILE A 4 10.00 -3.66 6.30
N GLU A 5 10.16 -2.33 6.35
CA GLU A 5 11.14 -1.63 7.16
C GLU A 5 10.93 -1.86 8.67
N TYR A 6 9.70 -1.94 9.16
CA TYR A 6 9.40 -2.29 10.55
C TYR A 6 9.98 -3.66 10.93
N LEU A 7 9.83 -4.66 10.04
CA LEU A 7 10.41 -6.00 10.24
C LEU A 7 11.95 -5.95 10.26
N PHE A 8 12.56 -5.19 9.36
CA PHE A 8 14.00 -5.00 9.33
C PHE A 8 14.53 -4.39 10.64
N PHE A 9 13.87 -3.35 11.16
CA PHE A 9 14.29 -2.69 12.40
C PHE A 9 14.14 -3.60 13.63
N ILE A 10 13.09 -4.41 13.71
CA ILE A 10 12.96 -5.40 14.80
C ILE A 10 14.14 -6.38 14.81
N ILE A 11 14.60 -6.81 13.62
CA ILE A 11 15.67 -7.81 13.50
C ILE A 11 17.04 -7.17 13.74
N VAL A 12 17.30 -5.98 13.18
CA VAL A 12 18.64 -5.37 13.15
C VAL A 12 18.88 -4.44 14.33
N PHE A 13 17.84 -3.79 14.86
CA PHE A 13 17.92 -2.80 15.94
C PHE A 13 16.94 -3.16 17.08
N PRO A 14 17.15 -4.29 17.77
CA PRO A 14 16.25 -4.73 18.83
C PRO A 14 16.15 -3.66 19.94
N GLY A 15 14.94 -3.18 20.21
CA GLY A 15 14.65 -2.16 21.23
C GLY A 15 14.57 -0.72 20.72
N TYR A 16 14.84 -0.47 19.42
CA TYR A 16 14.62 0.84 18.80
C TYR A 16 13.78 0.71 17.54
N ILE A 17 12.54 1.21 17.62
CA ILE A 17 11.61 1.23 16.50
C ILE A 17 11.32 2.70 16.21
N PRO A 18 11.89 3.28 15.13
CA PRO A 18 11.53 4.61 14.69
C PRO A 18 10.03 4.67 14.37
N ASP A 19 9.37 5.76 14.76
CA ASP A 19 7.97 6.01 14.39
C ASP A 19 7.82 6.46 12.92
N HIS A 20 8.92 6.81 12.25
CA HIS A 20 8.93 7.46 10.95
C HIS A 20 10.11 6.96 10.14
N PHE A 21 9.82 6.42 8.96
CA PHE A 21 10.83 5.80 8.11
C PHE A 21 10.94 6.47 6.75
N ILE A 22 12.03 6.20 6.04
CA ILE A 22 12.31 6.85 4.76
C ILE A 22 11.28 6.46 3.69
N LEU A 23 10.75 5.22 3.69
CA LEU A 23 9.76 4.80 2.70
C LEU A 23 8.41 5.50 2.89
N HIS A 24 8.16 6.06 4.08
CA HIS A 24 6.98 6.86 4.41
C HIS A 24 7.14 8.35 4.06
N SER A 25 8.22 8.72 3.37
CA SER A 25 8.41 10.06 2.81
C SER A 25 8.10 10.10 1.33
N LEU A 26 7.66 11.25 0.82
CA LEU A 26 7.35 11.42 -0.61
C LEU A 26 8.55 11.04 -1.50
N ILE A 27 9.75 11.47 -1.12
CA ILE A 27 10.98 11.18 -1.85
C ILE A 27 11.31 9.70 -1.75
N GLY A 28 11.28 9.12 -0.54
CA GLY A 28 11.63 7.73 -0.34
C GLY A 28 10.67 6.77 -1.03
N ALA A 29 9.36 7.01 -0.98
CA ALA A 29 8.36 6.25 -1.74
C ALA A 29 8.56 6.36 -3.25
N ALA A 30 8.75 7.59 -3.77
CA ALA A 30 8.93 7.81 -5.20
C ALA A 30 10.23 7.16 -5.73
N THR A 31 11.26 7.04 -4.90
CA THR A 31 12.58 6.51 -5.29
C THR A 31 12.78 5.08 -4.82
N ILE A 32 13.21 4.88 -3.57
CA ILE A 32 13.56 3.59 -2.99
C ILE A 32 12.34 2.66 -2.96
N GLY A 33 11.19 3.18 -2.55
CA GLY A 33 9.91 2.46 -2.55
C GLY A 33 9.60 1.91 -3.94
N THR A 34 9.66 2.75 -4.98
CA THR A 34 9.44 2.32 -6.37
C THR A 34 10.41 1.23 -6.79
N ILE A 35 11.70 1.36 -6.48
CA ILE A 35 12.71 0.33 -6.82
C ILE A 35 12.38 -1.00 -6.13
N ILE A 36 12.07 -0.98 -4.83
CA ILE A 36 11.70 -2.17 -4.07
C ILE A 36 10.43 -2.79 -4.65
N SER A 37 9.39 -1.99 -4.91
CA SER A 37 8.15 -2.46 -5.52
C SER A 37 8.40 -3.12 -6.86
N ILE A 38 9.25 -2.54 -7.73
CA ILE A 38 9.62 -3.16 -9.00
C ILE A 38 10.30 -4.51 -8.78
N MET A 39 11.31 -4.58 -7.89
CA MET A 39 12.01 -5.84 -7.61
C MET A 39 11.06 -6.91 -7.07
N VAL A 40 10.18 -6.55 -6.15
CA VAL A 40 9.19 -7.46 -5.59
C VAL A 40 8.20 -7.91 -6.67
N THR A 41 7.66 -7.00 -7.47
CA THR A 41 6.67 -7.34 -8.51
C THR A 41 7.27 -8.15 -9.65
N VAL A 42 8.52 -7.92 -10.04
CA VAL A 42 9.16 -8.66 -11.15
C VAL A 42 9.65 -10.04 -10.69
N TYR A 43 10.24 -10.16 -9.49
CA TYR A 43 10.93 -11.38 -9.07
C TYR A 43 10.17 -12.21 -8.05
N VAL A 44 9.51 -11.57 -7.09
CA VAL A 44 8.90 -12.26 -5.93
C VAL A 44 7.44 -12.59 -6.21
N TYR A 45 6.70 -11.62 -6.73
CA TYR A 45 5.26 -11.75 -6.97
C TYR A 45 4.91 -12.94 -7.87
N PRO A 46 5.56 -13.19 -9.03
CA PRO A 46 5.20 -14.32 -9.89
C PRO A 46 5.42 -15.68 -9.22
N VAL A 47 6.44 -15.78 -8.37
CA VAL A 47 6.74 -17.01 -7.62
C VAL A 47 5.65 -17.27 -6.60
N ILE A 48 5.32 -16.27 -5.76
CA ILE A 48 4.33 -16.41 -4.69
C ILE A 48 2.93 -16.62 -5.27
N SER A 49 2.55 -15.84 -6.29
CA SER A 49 1.20 -15.89 -6.84
C SER A 49 0.91 -17.23 -7.52
N SER A 50 1.88 -17.77 -8.27
CA SER A 50 1.73 -19.09 -8.90
C SER A 50 1.75 -20.22 -7.89
N LEU A 51 2.54 -20.11 -6.82
CA LEU A 51 2.60 -21.13 -5.77
C LEU A 51 1.32 -21.20 -4.94
N LEU A 52 0.82 -20.06 -4.47
CA LEU A 52 -0.30 -20.01 -3.52
C LEU A 52 -1.68 -20.06 -4.20
N PHE A 53 -1.79 -19.54 -5.43
CA PHE A 53 -3.08 -19.41 -6.11
C PHE A 53 -3.18 -20.25 -7.39
N ALA A 54 -2.22 -21.15 -7.61
CA ALA A 54 -2.17 -22.06 -8.76
C ALA A 54 -2.32 -21.34 -10.12
N LEU A 55 -1.82 -20.11 -10.22
CA LEU A 55 -1.83 -19.33 -11.46
C LEU A 55 -0.72 -19.80 -12.40
N ASP A 56 -1.00 -19.76 -13.71
CA ASP A 56 -0.01 -20.06 -14.74
C ASP A 56 1.22 -19.14 -14.62
N LYS A 57 2.34 -19.71 -14.20
CA LYS A 57 3.61 -19.00 -13.95
C LYS A 57 4.11 -18.26 -15.18
N THR A 58 4.02 -18.87 -16.36
CA THR A 58 4.47 -18.25 -17.61
C THR A 58 3.68 -16.99 -17.90
N ARG A 59 2.36 -17.05 -17.68
CA ARG A 59 1.48 -15.91 -17.82
C ARG A 59 1.76 -14.81 -16.79
N VAL A 60 1.95 -15.14 -15.51
CA VAL A 60 2.23 -14.12 -14.49
C VAL A 60 3.56 -13.42 -14.76
N ILE A 61 4.59 -14.16 -15.17
CA ILE A 61 5.89 -13.57 -15.53
C ILE A 61 5.75 -12.55 -16.67
N GLU A 62 4.95 -12.85 -17.70
CA GLU A 62 4.75 -11.92 -18.82
C GLU A 62 4.02 -10.65 -18.39
N ILE A 63 2.99 -10.76 -17.54
CA ILE A 63 2.25 -9.60 -17.00
C ILE A 63 3.15 -8.75 -16.09
N CYS A 64 4.00 -9.40 -15.29
CA CYS A 64 4.93 -8.74 -14.38
C CYS A 64 6.25 -8.32 -15.03
N ARG A 65 6.37 -8.37 -16.36
CA ARG A 65 7.57 -7.95 -17.06
C ARG A 65 7.85 -6.47 -16.81
N LEU A 66 9.13 -6.13 -16.66
CA LEU A 66 9.56 -4.74 -16.52
C LEU A 66 9.15 -3.92 -17.76
N THR A 67 8.22 -2.99 -17.55
CA THR A 67 7.74 -2.04 -18.55
C THR A 67 7.64 -0.66 -17.93
N MET A 68 7.62 0.40 -18.75
CA MET A 68 7.43 1.76 -18.24
C MET A 68 6.09 1.93 -17.51
N ILE A 69 5.05 1.22 -17.96
CA ILE A 69 3.75 1.19 -17.29
C ILE A 69 3.90 0.60 -15.88
N LEU A 70 4.59 -0.53 -15.73
CA LEU A 70 4.84 -1.15 -14.43
C LEU A 70 5.58 -0.18 -13.49
N VAL A 71 6.62 0.50 -13.98
CA VAL A 71 7.39 1.48 -13.20
C VAL A 71 6.49 2.60 -12.68
N ILE A 72 5.66 3.18 -13.57
CA ILE A 72 4.71 4.24 -13.19
C ILE A 72 3.66 3.71 -12.22
N SER A 73 3.14 2.50 -12.42
CA SER A 73 2.17 1.88 -11.52
C SER A 73 2.76 1.63 -10.12
N CYS A 74 4.00 1.13 -10.02
CA CYS A 74 4.70 0.97 -8.74
C CYS A 74 4.89 2.32 -8.04
N MET A 75 5.33 3.34 -8.78
CA MET A 75 5.49 4.69 -8.23
C MET A 75 4.16 5.27 -7.73
N LEU A 76 3.11 5.23 -8.55
CA LEU A 76 1.79 5.74 -8.17
C LEU A 76 1.21 4.96 -6.98
N GLY A 77 1.39 3.65 -6.92
CA GLY A 77 0.98 2.83 -5.78
C GLY A 77 1.61 3.31 -4.47
N ASN A 78 2.93 3.53 -4.47
CA ASN A 78 3.63 4.04 -3.28
C ASN A 78 3.21 5.47 -2.93
N LEU A 79 2.98 6.34 -3.92
CA LEU A 79 2.50 7.70 -3.69
C LEU A 79 1.08 7.71 -3.10
N PHE A 80 0.16 6.91 -3.66
CA PHE A 80 -1.20 6.80 -3.13
C PHE A 80 -1.22 6.20 -1.74
N HIS A 81 -0.32 5.26 -1.43
CA HIS A 81 -0.18 4.73 -0.08
C HIS A 81 0.16 5.84 0.93
N ILE A 82 1.18 6.66 0.67
CA ILE A 82 1.52 7.81 1.52
C ILE A 82 0.35 8.80 1.62
N LEU A 83 -0.33 9.08 0.51
CA LEU A 83 -1.48 9.99 0.51
C LEU A 83 -2.62 9.48 1.40
N LEU A 84 -2.85 8.16 1.44
CA LEU A 84 -3.82 7.55 2.34
C LEU A 84 -3.40 7.68 3.80
N ASP A 85 -2.09 7.58 4.08
CA ASP A 85 -1.58 7.69 5.44
C ASP A 85 -1.85 9.07 6.06
N ILE A 86 -1.85 10.14 5.25
CA ILE A 86 -2.22 11.49 5.68
C ILE A 86 -3.61 11.53 6.34
N PHE A 87 -4.53 10.66 5.93
CA PHE A 87 -5.87 10.68 6.47
C PHE A 87 -5.95 9.97 7.82
N MET A 88 -5.19 8.90 8.05
CA MET A 88 -5.39 8.02 9.21
C MET A 88 -4.31 8.08 10.29
N HIS A 89 -3.11 8.58 9.98
CA HIS A 89 -2.00 8.57 10.93
C HIS A 89 -2.01 9.77 11.88
N ARG A 90 -1.46 9.55 13.08
CA ARG A 90 -1.25 10.58 14.10
C ARG A 90 -0.16 11.59 13.72
N PHE A 91 0.73 11.20 12.83
CA PHE A 91 1.85 11.97 12.29
C PHE A 91 1.83 11.87 10.77
N ASN A 92 2.47 12.82 10.08
CA ASN A 92 2.53 12.87 8.62
C ASN A 92 3.97 13.04 8.16
N SER A 93 4.50 11.99 7.57
CA SER A 93 5.88 11.91 7.09
C SER A 93 6.06 12.33 5.64
N ILE A 94 5.05 12.88 4.96
CA ILE A 94 5.15 13.23 3.53
C ILE A 94 6.33 14.16 3.23
N LEU A 95 6.61 15.12 4.13
CA LEU A 95 7.71 16.08 4.02
C LEU A 95 8.97 15.66 4.79
N TRP A 96 9.03 14.44 5.33
CA TRP A 96 10.26 13.89 5.90
C TRP A 96 11.34 13.79 4.80
N PRO A 97 12.63 14.06 5.09
CA PRO A 97 13.21 14.48 6.36
C PRO A 97 13.29 16.01 6.58
N PHE A 98 12.61 16.81 5.77
CA PHE A 98 12.67 18.27 5.86
C PHE A 98 11.85 18.83 7.04
N ILE A 99 10.77 18.16 7.41
CA ILE A 99 9.89 18.53 8.54
C ILE A 99 9.76 17.35 9.50
N ASN A 100 9.71 17.63 10.81
CA ASN A 100 9.46 16.62 11.82
C ASN A 100 8.02 16.05 11.63
N PRO A 101 7.85 14.73 11.46
CA PRO A 101 6.55 14.15 11.14
C PRO A 101 5.49 14.38 12.23
N ASN A 102 5.92 14.56 13.47
CA ASN A 102 5.02 14.82 14.61
C ASN A 102 4.41 16.23 14.58
N ASP A 103 4.98 17.16 13.82
CA ASP A 103 4.46 18.52 13.69
C ASP A 103 3.31 18.60 12.66
N ALA A 104 3.10 17.54 11.88
CA ALA A 104 2.06 17.45 10.88
C ALA A 104 1.06 16.33 11.27
N ILE A 105 -0.15 16.73 11.68
CA ILE A 105 -1.20 15.79 12.09
C ILE A 105 -2.08 15.44 10.88
N GLY A 106 -2.51 14.19 10.79
CA GLY A 106 -3.40 13.74 9.73
C GLY A 106 -4.77 14.43 9.73
N ILE A 107 -5.35 14.61 8.54
CA ILE A 107 -6.56 15.43 8.36
C ILE A 107 -7.76 14.84 9.10
N PHE A 108 -8.01 13.53 8.99
CA PHE A 108 -9.16 12.94 9.72
C PHE A 108 -8.86 12.74 11.19
N THR A 109 -7.59 12.56 11.57
CA THR A 109 -7.18 12.59 12.97
C THR A 109 -7.62 13.89 13.65
N LEU A 110 -7.45 15.04 12.98
CA LEU A 110 -7.94 16.34 13.51
C LEU A 110 -9.47 16.42 13.58
N ILE A 111 -10.19 15.88 12.59
CA ILE A 111 -11.65 15.89 12.57
C ILE A 111 -12.24 15.03 13.70
N PHE A 112 -11.59 13.91 14.02
CA PHE A 112 -12.05 12.97 15.04
C PHE A 112 -11.40 13.17 16.42
N ALA A 113 -10.53 14.16 16.59
CA ALA A 113 -9.90 14.50 17.86
C ALA A 113 -10.86 15.25 18.79
N PHE A 114 -11.95 14.57 19.19
CA PHE A 114 -12.88 15.09 20.19
C PHE A 114 -12.13 15.41 21.48
N GLU A 115 -12.41 16.57 22.07
CA GLU A 115 -11.74 17.05 23.29
C GLU A 115 -10.21 17.24 23.17
N GLY A 116 -9.67 17.22 21.94
CA GLY A 116 -8.24 17.38 21.68
C GLY A 116 -7.42 16.08 21.78
N ASP A 117 -8.07 14.92 21.95
CA ASP A 117 -7.37 13.64 21.99
C ASP A 117 -7.02 13.15 20.58
N ILE A 118 -5.79 13.47 20.15
CA ILE A 118 -5.21 13.05 18.86
C ILE A 118 -5.10 11.52 18.76
N GLY A 119 -4.89 10.84 19.89
CA GLY A 119 -4.80 9.37 19.94
C GLY A 119 -6.13 8.74 19.56
N LEU A 120 -7.21 9.13 20.23
CA LEU A 120 -8.57 8.69 19.90
C LEU A 120 -8.97 9.10 18.48
N GLY A 121 -8.64 10.32 18.07
CA GLY A 121 -8.88 10.79 16.70
C GLY A 121 -8.23 9.88 15.64
N SER A 122 -6.99 9.45 15.86
CA SER A 122 -6.28 8.56 14.93
C SER A 122 -6.91 7.16 14.87
N ILE A 123 -7.43 6.66 16.00
CA ILE A 123 -8.14 5.37 16.05
C ILE A 123 -9.42 5.44 15.23
N TYR A 124 -10.23 6.48 15.40
CA TYR A 124 -11.47 6.65 14.63
C TYR A 124 -11.20 6.87 13.13
N ALA A 125 -10.20 7.69 12.80
CA ALA A 125 -9.76 7.89 11.42
C ALA A 125 -9.33 6.57 10.77
N SER A 126 -8.54 5.77 11.48
CA SER A 126 -8.11 4.45 11.03
C SER A 126 -9.31 3.51 10.82
N ILE A 127 -10.23 3.42 11.79
CA ILE A 127 -11.45 2.59 11.66
C ILE A 127 -12.25 2.98 10.42
N LEU A 128 -12.45 4.28 10.17
CA LEU A 128 -13.19 4.77 9.01
C LEU A 128 -12.53 4.33 7.70
N ILE A 129 -11.23 4.58 7.54
CA ILE A 129 -10.50 4.25 6.31
C ILE A 129 -10.50 2.73 6.08
N HIS A 130 -10.21 1.94 7.11
CA HIS A 130 -10.23 0.48 7.00
C HIS A 130 -11.62 -0.06 6.65
N ALA A 131 -12.68 0.50 7.23
CA ALA A 131 -14.06 0.12 6.90
C ALA A 131 -14.37 0.38 5.42
N VAL A 132 -13.97 1.54 4.88
CA VAL A 132 -14.13 1.86 3.45
C VAL A 132 -13.38 0.85 2.57
N PHE A 133 -12.11 0.54 2.89
CA PHE A 133 -11.33 -0.43 2.11
C PHE A 133 -11.89 -1.86 2.19
N ILE A 134 -12.41 -2.28 3.35
CA ILE A 134 -13.08 -3.57 3.51
C ILE A 134 -14.33 -3.62 2.62
N LEU A 135 -15.15 -2.58 2.60
CA LEU A 135 -16.35 -2.52 1.74
C LEU A 135 -15.99 -2.55 0.24
N LEU A 136 -14.95 -1.82 -0.16
CA LEU A 136 -14.43 -1.88 -1.53
C LEU A 136 -13.93 -3.29 -1.88
N MET A 137 -13.19 -3.92 -0.97
CA MET A 137 -12.68 -5.28 -1.17
C MET A 137 -13.82 -6.30 -1.30
N ILE A 138 -14.84 -6.21 -0.44
CA ILE A 138 -16.05 -7.04 -0.55
C ILE A 138 -16.75 -6.81 -1.88
N SER A 139 -16.86 -5.55 -2.31
CA SER A 139 -17.50 -5.20 -3.61
C SER A 139 -16.77 -5.82 -4.79
N ILE A 140 -15.43 -5.78 -4.78
CA ILE A 140 -14.59 -6.44 -5.79
C ILE A 140 -14.79 -7.96 -5.74
N PHE A 141 -14.77 -8.56 -4.54
CA PHE A 141 -14.95 -9.99 -4.36
C PHE A 141 -16.31 -10.49 -4.89
N VAL A 142 -17.39 -9.77 -4.58
CA VAL A 142 -18.75 -10.06 -5.06
C VAL A 142 -18.84 -9.91 -6.58
N LYS A 143 -18.10 -8.99 -7.18
CA LYS A 143 -18.10 -8.79 -8.64
C LYS A 143 -17.24 -9.82 -9.38
N SER A 144 -16.16 -10.31 -8.76
CA SER A 144 -15.18 -11.25 -9.34
C SER A 144 -15.40 -12.72 -8.97
N ARG A 145 -16.64 -13.15 -8.65
CA ARG A 145 -16.90 -14.51 -8.14
C ARG A 145 -16.49 -15.65 -9.07
N ARG A 146 -16.41 -15.42 -10.39
CA ARG A 146 -15.89 -16.39 -11.36
C ARG A 146 -14.45 -15.99 -11.69
N ASN A 147 -13.48 -16.86 -11.40
CA ASN A 147 -12.05 -16.60 -11.55
C ASN A 147 -11.53 -15.45 -10.69
N LEU A 148 -11.89 -15.49 -9.40
CA LEU A 148 -11.54 -14.48 -8.40
C LEU A 148 -10.04 -14.14 -8.39
N TRP A 149 -9.19 -15.16 -8.23
CA TRP A 149 -7.75 -14.96 -8.11
C TRP A 149 -7.13 -14.42 -9.38
N GLU A 150 -7.51 -14.93 -10.56
CA GLU A 150 -7.05 -14.35 -11.83
C GLU A 150 -7.51 -12.89 -12.00
N SER A 151 -8.76 -12.59 -11.62
CA SER A 151 -9.32 -11.25 -11.79
C SER A 151 -8.68 -10.23 -10.86
N ILE A 152 -8.44 -10.61 -9.60
CA ILE A 152 -7.86 -9.74 -8.58
C ILE A 152 -6.34 -9.59 -8.79
N LEU A 153 -5.62 -10.69 -9.04
CA LEU A 153 -4.16 -10.70 -9.07
C LEU A 153 -3.59 -10.33 -10.44
N LEU A 154 -4.32 -10.57 -11.54
CA LEU A 154 -3.86 -10.31 -12.91
C LEU A 154 -4.63 -9.18 -13.60
N GLY A 155 -5.71 -8.66 -13.01
CA GLY A 155 -6.42 -7.49 -13.53
C GLY A 155 -7.29 -7.75 -14.77
N LYS A 156 -7.82 -8.96 -14.95
CA LYS A 156 -8.70 -9.35 -16.09
C LYS A 156 -10.02 -8.58 -16.23
N PHE A 157 -10.28 -7.56 -15.42
CA PHE A 157 -11.54 -6.82 -15.40
C PHE A 157 -11.89 -6.14 -16.74
N LEU A 158 -10.90 -5.90 -17.60
CA LEU A 158 -11.09 -5.21 -18.89
C LEU A 158 -11.35 -6.14 -20.08
N GLU A 159 -11.04 -7.43 -20.01
CA GLU A 159 -11.31 -8.36 -21.12
C GLU A 159 -12.80 -8.68 -21.24
N PHE A 160 -13.52 -8.80 -20.12
CA PHE A 160 -14.96 -9.11 -20.12
C PHE A 160 -15.87 -7.99 -20.64
N ARG A 161 -15.36 -6.77 -20.88
CA ARG A 161 -16.15 -5.67 -21.46
C ARG A 161 -16.03 -5.57 -22.98
N ASN A 162 -15.04 -6.22 -23.58
CA ASN A 162 -14.82 -6.17 -25.03
C ASN A 162 -15.47 -7.33 -25.79
N GLU A 163 -16.25 -8.18 -25.11
CA GLU A 163 -17.03 -9.28 -25.71
C GLU A 163 -18.55 -9.07 -25.58
N GLY A 164 -19.02 -7.83 -25.44
CA GLY A 164 -20.44 -7.46 -25.36
C GLY A 164 -20.95 -6.75 -26.60
#